data_AF-A0A6N7Q311-F1
#
_entry.id   AF-A0A6N7Q311-F1
#
_cell.length_a   1.000
_cell.length_b   1.000
_cell.length_c   1.000
_cell.angle_alpha   90.00
_cell.angle_beta   90.00
_cell.angle_gamma   90.00
#
_symmetry.space_group_name_H-M   'P 1'
#
loop_
_entity.id
_entity.type
_entity.pdbx_description
1 polymer ?
#
loop_
_entity_poly.entity_id
_entity_poly.type
_entity_poly.pdbx_seq_one_letter_code
_entity_poly.pdbx_strand_id
1 'polypeptide(L)'
;MLRRATTFGACALLSLTLVSCVPEGPPTTADAGAAQPARPASTRPQTKAPSAPLVPPGPPITAPWEDTFDRAELGEDWNALSPGWRIDGGKLCGKNARNRGVWLRRRLPVNARIEFDAYAESPIGDLKVELWGDGQSGATSTSYTNATSYLAIFGGWRNSKHVLARIDEHGDDRLEIDVDPKSDDERERPVSAGQSYRFKIERADGKTIVWSINGVEYFTFTDPEPLAGPGHEHFGFNDWEVPVCFDNLKVTPL
;
A
#
# COMPACT_ATOMS: atom_id res chain seq x y z
N MET A 1 -26.49 19.84 -69.73
CA MET A 1 -25.53 19.44 -70.79
C MET A 1 -24.61 18.38 -70.25
N LEU A 2 -24.55 17.25 -70.95
CA LEU A 2 -23.69 16.09 -70.71
C LEU A 2 -22.20 16.47 -70.79
N ARG A 3 -21.35 15.89 -69.95
CA ARG A 3 -20.11 15.21 -70.40
C ARG A 3 -19.48 14.34 -69.31
N ARG A 4 -19.12 13.13 -69.75
CA ARG A 4 -18.42 12.05 -69.07
C ARG A 4 -16.97 12.43 -68.72
N ALA A 5 -16.41 11.80 -67.69
CA ALA A 5 -15.01 11.42 -67.68
C ALA A 5 -14.79 10.08 -66.94
N THR A 6 -13.90 9.31 -67.54
CA THR A 6 -13.50 7.91 -67.34
C THR A 6 -12.64 7.65 -66.10
N THR A 7 -12.84 6.44 -65.56
CA THR A 7 -11.94 5.55 -64.79
C THR A 7 -10.44 5.86 -64.77
N PHE A 8 -9.83 5.72 -63.59
CA PHE A 8 -8.55 5.01 -63.40
C PHE A 8 -8.53 4.30 -62.05
N GLY A 9 -8.20 3.00 -62.08
CA GLY A 9 -8.03 2.18 -60.90
C GLY A 9 -6.70 2.45 -60.19
N ALA A 10 -6.71 2.34 -58.87
CA ALA A 10 -5.53 2.19 -58.06
C ALA A 10 -5.78 1.06 -57.06
N CYS A 11 -5.05 -0.03 -57.29
CA CYS A 11 -4.95 -1.19 -56.42
C CYS A 11 -4.12 -0.78 -55.20
N ALA A 12 -4.69 -0.79 -54.00
CA ALA A 12 -3.95 -0.62 -52.75
C ALA A 12 -4.19 -1.85 -51.89
N LEU A 13 -3.09 -2.59 -51.67
CA LEU A 13 -3.03 -3.81 -50.89
C LEU A 13 -3.46 -3.56 -49.44
N LEU A 14 -4.48 -4.29 -48.98
CA LEU A 14 -4.74 -4.48 -47.56
C LEU A 14 -3.80 -5.58 -47.03
N SER A 15 -2.82 -5.18 -46.22
CA SER A 15 -2.07 -6.12 -45.37
C SER A 15 -2.86 -6.36 -44.08
N LEU A 16 -3.65 -7.44 -44.03
CA LEU A 16 -4.19 -7.97 -42.77
C LEU A 16 -3.07 -8.74 -42.04
N THR A 17 -2.59 -8.21 -40.92
CA THR A 17 -1.82 -9.01 -39.95
C THR A 17 -2.78 -9.82 -39.10
N LEU A 18 -2.95 -11.10 -39.45
CA LEU A 18 -3.61 -12.08 -38.60
C LEU A 18 -2.70 -12.41 -37.41
N VAL A 19 -3.08 -11.97 -36.21
CA VAL A 19 -2.54 -12.50 -34.96
C VAL A 19 -3.24 -13.84 -34.72
N SER A 20 -2.55 -14.93 -35.00
CA SER A 20 -3.00 -16.27 -34.67
C SER A 20 -2.85 -16.50 -33.16
N CYS A 21 -3.97 -16.57 -32.45
CA CYS A 21 -4.06 -17.17 -31.13
C CYS A 21 -3.65 -18.65 -31.21
N VAL A 22 -2.66 -19.07 -30.43
CA VAL A 22 -2.39 -20.49 -30.18
C VAL A 22 -3.12 -20.86 -28.90
N PRO A 23 -4.09 -21.80 -28.92
CA PRO A 23 -4.72 -22.29 -27.70
C PRO A 23 -3.78 -23.28 -27.00
N GLU A 24 -3.53 -23.07 -25.71
CA GLU A 24 -2.84 -24.03 -24.85
C GLU A 24 -3.72 -25.26 -24.63
N GLY A 25 -3.29 -26.40 -25.20
CA GLY A 25 -3.88 -27.70 -24.95
C GLY A 25 -3.44 -28.29 -23.60
N PRO A 26 -4.18 -29.28 -23.06
CA PRO A 26 -3.94 -29.82 -21.73
C PRO A 26 -2.66 -30.67 -21.69
N PRO A 27 -1.96 -30.71 -20.54
CA PRO A 27 -0.69 -31.43 -20.43
C PRO A 27 -0.89 -32.95 -20.51
N THR A 28 -0.25 -33.57 -21.49
CA THR A 28 -0.19 -35.03 -21.63
C THR A 28 0.86 -35.63 -20.70
N THR A 29 0.47 -36.69 -19.99
CA THR A 29 1.31 -37.54 -19.14
C THR A 29 2.21 -38.44 -19.98
N ALA A 30 3.50 -38.11 -20.13
CA ALA A 30 4.53 -39.06 -20.52
C ALA A 30 5.92 -38.48 -20.22
N ASP A 31 6.44 -38.76 -19.03
CA ASP A 31 7.88 -38.95 -18.76
C ASP A 31 8.03 -39.61 -17.39
N ALA A 32 7.81 -40.92 -17.36
CA ALA A 32 8.14 -41.77 -16.22
C ALA A 32 9.64 -42.07 -16.25
N GLY A 33 10.43 -41.19 -15.62
CA GLY A 33 11.86 -41.40 -15.36
C GLY A 33 12.10 -42.10 -14.02
N ALA A 34 13.02 -43.06 -14.02
CA ALA A 34 13.35 -43.97 -12.93
C ALA A 34 13.77 -43.33 -11.59
N ALA A 35 13.50 -44.04 -10.49
CA ALA A 35 13.80 -43.64 -9.11
C ALA A 35 15.31 -43.46 -8.85
N GLN A 36 15.70 -42.26 -8.39
CA GLN A 36 17.04 -41.95 -7.86
C GLN A 36 17.10 -42.19 -6.33
N PRO A 37 18.26 -42.60 -5.78
CA PRO A 37 18.42 -42.82 -4.34
C PRO A 37 18.40 -41.50 -3.55
N ALA A 38 17.91 -41.59 -2.31
CA ALA A 38 17.64 -40.47 -1.42
C ALA A 38 18.86 -39.55 -1.20
N ARG A 39 18.66 -38.24 -1.46
CA ARG A 39 19.60 -37.18 -1.09
C ARG A 39 19.51 -36.90 0.42
N PRO A 40 20.63 -36.60 1.10
CA PRO A 40 20.61 -36.20 2.51
C PRO A 40 19.88 -34.86 2.69
N ALA A 41 19.31 -34.68 3.89
CA ALA A 41 18.43 -33.58 4.26
C ALA A 41 18.98 -32.20 3.85
N SER A 42 18.20 -31.53 3.01
CA SER A 42 18.33 -30.10 2.68
C SER A 42 18.20 -29.28 3.96
N THR A 43 19.26 -28.57 4.32
CA THR A 43 19.24 -27.54 5.35
C THR A 43 18.26 -26.44 4.91
N ARG A 44 17.22 -26.23 5.73
CA ARG A 44 16.26 -25.12 5.61
C ARG A 44 17.03 -23.80 5.39
N PRO A 45 16.70 -22.97 4.38
CA PRO A 45 17.34 -21.68 4.21
C PRO A 45 17.13 -20.86 5.49
N GLN A 46 18.23 -20.51 6.15
CA GLN A 46 18.20 -19.55 7.23
C GLN A 46 17.70 -18.23 6.65
N THR A 47 16.58 -17.74 7.17
CA THR A 47 16.11 -16.38 6.94
C THR A 47 17.27 -15.45 7.25
N LYS A 48 17.77 -14.78 6.21
CA LYS A 48 18.86 -13.80 6.32
C LYS A 48 18.36 -12.73 7.30
N ALA A 49 19.07 -12.57 8.42
CA ALA A 49 18.78 -11.50 9.37
C ALA A 49 18.69 -10.17 8.60
N PRO A 50 17.71 -9.30 8.91
CA PRO A 50 17.57 -8.03 8.23
C PRO A 50 18.89 -7.25 8.30
N SER A 51 19.31 -6.69 7.17
CA SER A 51 20.48 -5.82 7.11
C SER A 51 20.31 -4.67 8.10
N ALA A 52 21.39 -4.29 8.78
CA ALA A 52 21.40 -3.15 9.69
C ALA A 52 20.74 -1.93 9.03
N PRO A 53 19.93 -1.16 9.78
CA PRO A 53 19.14 -0.11 9.17
C PRO A 53 20.03 0.98 8.57
N LEU A 54 19.68 1.42 7.36
CA LEU A 54 20.45 2.45 6.63
C LEU A 54 20.39 3.82 7.33
N VAL A 55 19.36 4.03 8.16
CA VAL A 55 19.17 5.20 9.00
C VAL A 55 18.91 4.73 10.44
N PRO A 56 19.67 5.21 11.45
CA PRO A 56 19.43 4.82 12.83
C PRO A 56 17.99 5.17 13.27
N PRO A 57 17.30 4.26 13.97
CA PRO A 57 15.97 4.52 14.48
C PRO A 57 16.00 5.66 15.51
N GLY A 58 14.92 6.43 15.54
CA GLY A 58 14.72 7.50 16.50
C GLY A 58 14.34 6.99 17.90
N PRO A 59 14.09 7.91 18.85
CA PRO A 59 13.69 7.55 20.20
C PRO A 59 12.31 6.87 20.22
N PRO A 60 12.02 6.04 21.23
CA PRO A 60 10.68 5.49 21.41
C PRO A 60 9.69 6.58 21.85
N ILE A 61 8.42 6.43 21.45
CA ILE A 61 7.30 7.25 21.91
C ILE A 61 6.79 6.67 23.22
N THR A 62 7.11 7.34 24.34
CA THR A 62 6.75 6.91 25.70
C THR A 62 5.64 7.77 26.34
N ALA A 63 5.23 8.83 25.68
CA ALA A 63 4.12 9.71 26.02
C ALA A 63 3.43 10.14 24.72
N PRO A 64 2.21 10.69 24.75
CA PRO A 64 1.56 11.21 23.56
C PRO A 64 2.50 12.13 22.76
N TRP A 65 2.62 11.86 21.47
CA TRP A 65 3.45 12.61 20.54
C TRP A 65 2.61 13.04 19.35
N GLU A 66 2.86 14.26 18.86
CA GLU A 66 2.06 14.90 17.82
C GLU A 66 2.96 15.55 16.76
N ASP A 67 2.49 15.57 15.52
CA ASP A 67 3.07 16.32 14.42
C ASP A 67 1.94 16.96 13.58
N THR A 68 1.88 18.30 13.60
CA THR A 68 0.92 19.10 12.84
C THR A 68 1.46 19.52 11.47
N PHE A 69 2.70 19.13 11.13
CA PHE A 69 3.35 19.46 9.86
C PHE A 69 3.49 20.96 9.56
N ASP A 70 3.24 21.85 10.53
CA ASP A 70 3.35 23.31 10.39
C ASP A 70 4.83 23.77 10.40
N ARG A 71 5.52 23.49 9.29
CA ARG A 71 6.93 23.83 9.03
C ARG A 71 7.20 23.85 7.52
N ALA A 72 8.40 24.27 7.12
CA ALA A 72 8.78 24.35 5.71
C ALA A 72 9.35 23.04 5.14
N GLU A 73 10.00 22.23 5.97
CA GLU A 73 10.73 21.04 5.57
C GLU A 73 10.28 19.82 6.38
N LEU A 74 10.50 18.61 5.84
CA LEU A 74 10.01 17.38 6.44
C LEU A 74 10.51 17.14 7.88
N GLY A 75 11.74 17.57 8.19
CA GLY A 75 12.34 17.49 9.52
C GLY A 75 13.02 16.14 9.81
N GLU A 76 13.76 16.10 10.91
CA GLU A 76 14.64 14.96 11.26
C GLU A 76 13.91 13.72 11.75
N ASP A 77 12.65 13.85 12.15
CA ASP A 77 11.82 12.75 12.67
C ASP A 77 11.29 11.84 11.55
N TRP A 78 11.57 12.15 10.29
CA TRP A 78 11.00 11.46 9.13
C TRP A 78 12.06 10.95 8.16
N ASN A 79 11.81 9.78 7.57
CA ASN A 79 12.64 9.13 6.57
C ASN A 79 11.83 8.93 5.29
N ALA A 80 12.02 9.79 4.29
CA ALA A 80 11.33 9.69 3.00
C ALA A 80 12.11 8.79 2.03
N LEU A 81 11.45 7.75 1.50
CA LEU A 81 12.05 6.81 0.54
C LEU A 81 11.88 7.24 -0.92
N SER A 82 11.21 8.38 -1.14
CA SER A 82 10.93 8.96 -2.45
C SER A 82 11.00 10.49 -2.36
N PRO A 83 11.47 11.18 -3.42
CA PRO A 83 11.39 12.65 -3.52
C PRO A 83 9.95 13.17 -3.69
N GLY A 84 8.96 12.26 -3.81
CA GLY A 84 7.54 12.62 -3.90
C GLY A 84 6.93 13.15 -2.60
N TRP A 85 7.66 13.05 -1.47
CA TRP A 85 7.21 13.51 -0.15
C TRP A 85 7.75 14.89 0.18
N ARG A 86 6.88 15.78 0.67
CA ARG A 86 7.24 17.14 1.09
C ARG A 86 6.23 17.72 2.06
N ILE A 87 6.59 18.82 2.72
CA ILE A 87 5.62 19.67 3.39
C ILE A 87 5.08 20.69 2.38
N ASP A 88 3.75 20.81 2.28
CA ASP A 88 3.07 21.76 1.41
C ASP A 88 1.86 22.34 2.14
N GLY A 89 1.81 23.67 2.27
CA GLY A 89 0.73 24.36 2.97
C GLY A 89 0.49 23.89 4.41
N GLY A 90 1.56 23.54 5.14
CA GLY A 90 1.47 23.03 6.52
C GLY A 90 1.01 21.59 6.64
N LYS A 91 0.99 20.81 5.55
CA LYS A 91 0.62 19.39 5.54
C LYS A 91 1.74 18.53 4.96
N LEU A 92 1.81 17.27 5.39
CA LEU A 92 2.65 16.28 4.72
C LEU A 92 1.96 15.77 3.46
N CYS A 93 2.52 16.04 2.29
CA CYS A 93 1.94 15.64 1.03
C CYS A 93 2.85 14.68 0.25
N GLY A 94 2.22 13.72 -0.42
CA GLY A 94 2.85 12.70 -1.25
C GLY A 94 2.25 12.71 -2.67
N LYS A 95 3.09 12.39 -3.66
CA LYS A 95 2.64 12.11 -5.03
C LYS A 95 3.66 11.27 -5.78
N ASN A 96 3.19 10.27 -6.52
CA ASN A 96 4.02 9.39 -7.35
C ASN A 96 5.15 8.75 -6.53
N ALA A 97 4.86 8.38 -5.27
CA ALA A 97 5.78 7.71 -4.38
C ALA A 97 5.92 6.22 -4.71
N ARG A 98 4.94 5.62 -5.39
CA ARG A 98 4.94 4.23 -5.88
C ARG A 98 5.29 3.22 -4.79
N ASN A 99 4.55 3.28 -3.69
CA ASN A 99 4.75 2.43 -2.52
C ASN A 99 6.11 2.61 -1.81
N ARG A 100 6.79 3.75 -2.05
CA ARG A 100 7.98 4.17 -1.29
C ARG A 100 7.59 5.28 -0.31
N GLY A 101 7.11 4.85 0.86
CA GLY A 101 6.53 5.72 1.86
C GLY A 101 7.49 6.72 2.52
N VAL A 102 6.93 7.45 3.49
CA VAL A 102 7.65 8.32 4.41
C VAL A 102 7.43 7.83 5.82
N TRP A 103 8.51 7.43 6.47
CA TRP A 103 8.48 6.72 7.74
C TRP A 103 8.79 7.64 8.91
N LEU A 104 7.98 7.56 9.96
CA LEU A 104 8.29 8.16 11.24
C LEU A 104 9.46 7.40 11.86
N ARG A 105 10.58 8.09 12.10
CA ARG A 105 11.78 7.52 12.71
C ARG A 105 11.59 7.24 14.20
N ARG A 106 10.72 7.96 14.88
CA ARG A 106 10.35 7.64 16.27
C ARG A 106 9.68 6.27 16.31
N ARG A 107 10.01 5.50 17.34
CA ARG A 107 9.51 4.13 17.48
C ARG A 107 8.18 4.11 18.22
N LEU A 108 7.17 3.53 17.58
CA LEU A 108 5.89 3.21 18.18
C LEU A 108 6.08 2.22 19.34
N PRO A 109 5.31 2.37 20.44
CA PRO A 109 5.16 1.29 21.40
C PRO A 109 4.42 0.10 20.77
N VAL A 110 4.48 -1.05 21.45
CA VAL A 110 3.69 -2.23 21.04
C VAL A 110 2.22 -1.85 21.00
N ASN A 111 1.67 -1.29 22.07
CA ASN A 111 0.29 -0.85 22.09
C ASN A 111 0.21 0.65 21.82
N ALA A 112 -0.51 1.04 20.78
CA ALA A 112 -0.63 2.43 20.36
C ALA A 112 -1.99 2.71 19.73
N ARG A 113 -2.45 3.95 19.90
CA ARG A 113 -3.47 4.60 19.08
C ARG A 113 -2.78 5.62 18.19
N ILE A 114 -3.04 5.52 16.88
CA ILE A 114 -2.53 6.42 15.86
C ILE A 114 -3.72 7.13 15.22
N GLU A 115 -3.71 8.44 15.20
CA GLU A 115 -4.78 9.25 14.62
C GLU A 115 -4.20 10.35 13.74
N PHE A 116 -4.86 10.65 12.63
CA PHE A 116 -4.45 11.70 11.70
C PHE A 116 -5.59 12.06 10.77
N ASP A 117 -5.46 13.19 10.09
CA ASP A 117 -6.36 13.58 9.01
C ASP A 117 -5.71 13.25 7.67
N ALA A 118 -6.49 12.75 6.73
CA ALA A 118 -6.03 12.38 5.40
C ALA A 118 -6.92 13.01 4.33
N TYR A 119 -6.30 13.49 3.26
CA TYR A 119 -6.91 14.26 2.19
C TYR A 119 -6.59 13.61 0.85
N ALA A 120 -7.61 13.16 0.15
CA ALA A 120 -7.46 12.71 -1.23
C ALA A 120 -7.63 13.90 -2.16
N GLU A 121 -6.64 14.22 -2.98
CA GLU A 121 -6.75 15.32 -3.96
C GLU A 121 -7.28 14.83 -5.32
N SER A 122 -7.68 13.55 -5.40
CA SER A 122 -8.10 12.88 -6.63
C SER A 122 -9.15 11.81 -6.34
N PRO A 123 -10.13 11.58 -7.24
CA PRO A 123 -11.19 10.59 -7.05
C PRO A 123 -10.76 9.14 -7.35
N ILE A 124 -9.55 8.92 -7.87
CA ILE A 124 -9.04 7.60 -8.30
C ILE A 124 -7.80 7.14 -7.50
N GLY A 125 -7.53 7.78 -6.37
CA GLY A 125 -6.41 7.48 -5.49
C GLY A 125 -6.79 6.72 -4.24
N ASP A 126 -5.76 6.15 -3.62
CA ASP A 126 -5.83 5.56 -2.29
C ASP A 126 -5.14 6.45 -1.25
N LEU A 127 -5.74 6.49 -0.06
CA LEU A 127 -5.08 6.98 1.15
C LEU A 127 -4.51 5.76 1.86
N LYS A 128 -3.18 5.72 1.97
CA LYS A 128 -2.46 4.53 2.41
C LYS A 128 -1.50 4.83 3.55
N VAL A 129 -1.47 3.94 4.53
CA VAL A 129 -0.51 3.97 5.64
C VAL A 129 0.05 2.60 5.95
N GLU A 130 1.22 2.62 6.60
CA GLU A 130 1.95 1.46 7.05
C GLU A 130 2.09 1.49 8.57
N LEU A 131 1.82 0.36 9.22
CA LEU A 131 1.75 0.24 10.67
C LEU A 131 2.70 -0.84 11.15
N TRP A 132 3.47 -0.54 12.20
CA TRP A 132 4.43 -1.47 12.81
C TRP A 132 5.36 -2.11 11.77
N GLY A 133 5.92 -1.26 10.89
CA GLY A 133 6.94 -1.63 9.92
C GLY A 133 8.36 -1.38 10.42
N ASP A 134 9.31 -1.56 9.51
CA ASP A 134 10.74 -1.43 9.79
C ASP A 134 11.28 0.00 9.66
N GLY A 135 10.46 0.94 9.17
CA GLY A 135 10.82 2.35 9.07
C GLY A 135 11.72 2.71 7.89
N GLN A 136 11.99 1.76 6.99
CA GLN A 136 12.99 1.95 5.94
C GLN A 136 12.75 1.17 4.65
N SER A 137 11.90 0.15 4.66
CA SER A 137 11.54 -0.60 3.46
C SER A 137 10.46 0.10 2.65
N GLY A 138 10.44 -0.19 1.35
CA GLY A 138 9.42 0.27 0.40
C GLY A 138 9.35 -0.72 -0.76
N ALA A 139 8.37 -0.54 -1.65
CA ALA A 139 8.18 -1.47 -2.75
C ALA A 139 9.42 -1.58 -3.67
N THR A 140 9.78 -2.82 -3.98
CA THR A 140 10.85 -3.16 -4.93
C THR A 140 10.30 -3.53 -6.31
N SER A 141 8.97 -3.65 -6.43
CA SER A 141 8.25 -3.97 -7.67
C SER A 141 6.95 -3.17 -7.73
N THR A 142 6.20 -3.27 -8.84
CA THR A 142 4.89 -2.62 -8.97
C THR A 142 3.87 -3.17 -7.97
N SER A 143 3.86 -4.49 -7.75
CA SER A 143 3.03 -5.14 -6.76
C SER A 143 3.72 -5.07 -5.40
N TYR A 144 3.05 -4.56 -4.37
CA TYR A 144 3.68 -4.44 -3.05
C TYR A 144 3.41 -5.68 -2.19
N THR A 145 4.15 -6.74 -2.50
CA THR A 145 4.02 -8.07 -1.85
C THR A 145 5.08 -8.33 -0.77
N ASN A 146 5.94 -7.35 -0.51
CA ASN A 146 7.11 -7.48 0.37
C ASN A 146 7.22 -6.33 1.38
N ALA A 147 6.08 -5.80 1.84
CA ALA A 147 6.07 -4.83 2.92
C ALA A 147 6.56 -5.48 4.23
N THR A 148 6.95 -4.64 5.19
CA THR A 148 7.41 -5.09 6.52
C THR A 148 6.35 -4.81 7.60
N SER A 149 5.16 -4.41 7.18
CA SER A 149 4.16 -3.70 7.98
C SER A 149 2.76 -4.30 7.76
N TYR A 150 1.79 -3.81 8.53
CA TYR A 150 0.40 -3.86 8.11
C TYR A 150 0.08 -2.66 7.22
N LEU A 151 -0.76 -2.86 6.22
CA LEU A 151 -1.13 -1.88 5.21
C LEU A 151 -2.61 -1.57 5.35
N ALA A 152 -2.96 -0.33 5.70
CA ALA A 152 -4.34 0.16 5.66
C ALA A 152 -4.50 1.04 4.43
N ILE A 153 -5.39 0.62 3.52
CA ILE A 153 -5.59 1.21 2.19
C ILE A 153 -7.05 1.62 2.06
N PHE A 154 -7.32 2.92 2.00
CA PHE A 154 -8.66 3.47 1.84
C PHE A 154 -8.81 4.01 0.41
N GLY A 155 -9.63 3.37 -0.43
CA GLY A 155 -9.79 3.76 -1.84
C GLY A 155 -8.77 3.09 -2.76
N GLY A 156 -8.27 1.91 -2.39
CA GLY A 156 -7.36 1.09 -3.18
C GLY A 156 -7.91 0.73 -4.57
N TRP A 157 -6.99 0.39 -5.49
CA TRP A 157 -7.31 -0.07 -6.84
C TRP A 157 -8.29 0.86 -7.58
N ARG A 158 -7.89 2.13 -7.72
CA ARG A 158 -8.72 3.18 -8.32
C ARG A 158 -10.06 3.35 -7.60
N ASN A 159 -10.02 3.36 -6.27
CA ASN A 159 -11.17 3.60 -5.42
C ASN A 159 -12.27 2.54 -5.53
N SER A 160 -11.86 1.27 -5.70
CA SER A 160 -12.77 0.12 -5.78
C SER A 160 -12.80 -0.74 -4.53
N LYS A 161 -11.81 -0.61 -3.63
CA LYS A 161 -11.74 -1.39 -2.39
C LYS A 161 -11.18 -0.59 -1.22
N HIS A 162 -11.55 -1.00 -0.01
CA HIS A 162 -10.81 -0.70 1.22
C HIS A 162 -10.16 -1.98 1.72
N VAL A 163 -8.91 -1.91 2.16
CA VAL A 163 -8.12 -3.11 2.51
C VAL A 163 -7.31 -2.90 3.78
N LEU A 164 -7.33 -3.91 4.65
CA LEU A 164 -6.33 -4.09 5.70
C LEU A 164 -5.57 -5.38 5.42
N ALA A 165 -4.28 -5.25 5.15
CA ALA A 165 -3.40 -6.36 4.78
C ALA A 165 -2.18 -6.46 5.69
N ARG A 166 -1.50 -7.62 5.67
CA ARG A 166 -0.28 -7.90 6.42
C ARG A 166 0.82 -8.33 5.44
N ILE A 167 1.93 -7.59 5.38
CA ILE A 167 3.11 -7.85 4.52
C ILE A 167 2.84 -7.77 3.00
N ASP A 168 1.76 -8.39 2.53
CA ASP A 168 1.38 -8.45 1.13
C ASP A 168 0.00 -7.80 0.92
N GLU A 169 -0.05 -6.66 0.22
CA GLU A 169 -1.33 -5.99 -0.07
C GLU A 169 -2.27 -6.81 -0.97
N HIS A 170 -1.73 -7.82 -1.64
CA HIS A 170 -2.42 -8.77 -2.51
C HIS A 170 -2.63 -10.14 -1.87
N GLY A 171 -2.26 -10.31 -0.60
CA GLY A 171 -2.41 -11.58 0.11
C GLY A 171 -3.85 -12.05 0.21
N ASP A 172 -4.06 -13.36 0.12
CA ASP A 172 -5.38 -13.99 0.26
C ASP A 172 -5.98 -13.83 1.67
N ASP A 173 -5.16 -13.46 2.65
CA ASP A 173 -5.52 -13.26 4.06
C ASP A 173 -5.90 -11.81 4.40
N ARG A 174 -5.88 -10.90 3.42
CA ARG A 174 -6.28 -9.51 3.64
C ARG A 174 -7.79 -9.40 3.91
N LEU A 175 -8.15 -8.43 4.74
CA LEU A 175 -9.54 -8.02 4.88
C LEU A 175 -9.87 -6.99 3.80
N GLU A 176 -11.01 -7.13 3.14
CA GLU A 176 -11.44 -6.19 2.11
C GLU A 176 -12.94 -5.88 2.17
N ILE A 177 -13.28 -4.64 1.80
CA ILE A 177 -14.64 -4.17 1.54
C ILE A 177 -14.65 -3.65 0.11
N ASP A 178 -15.60 -4.11 -0.69
CA ASP A 178 -15.85 -3.58 -2.02
C ASP A 178 -16.56 -2.22 -1.93
N VAL A 179 -16.11 -1.28 -2.76
CA VAL A 179 -16.75 0.03 -2.86
C VAL A 179 -17.97 -0.06 -3.78
N ASP A 180 -19.12 0.36 -3.29
CA ASP A 180 -20.32 0.66 -4.07
C ASP A 180 -20.69 2.14 -3.92
N PRO A 181 -20.52 2.97 -4.97
CA PRO A 181 -20.92 4.37 -4.96
C PRO A 181 -22.39 4.64 -4.64
N LYS A 182 -23.24 3.62 -4.66
CA LYS A 182 -24.68 3.71 -4.35
C LYS A 182 -25.02 3.17 -2.96
N SER A 183 -24.04 2.70 -2.18
CA SER A 183 -24.30 2.11 -0.88
C SER A 183 -24.75 3.15 0.15
N ASP A 184 -25.69 2.72 0.98
CA ASP A 184 -26.10 3.43 2.18
C ASP A 184 -25.15 3.14 3.36
N ASP A 185 -24.33 2.08 3.28
CA ASP A 185 -23.24 1.84 4.23
C ASP A 185 -22.07 2.76 3.87
N GLU A 186 -21.68 3.63 4.80
CA GLU A 186 -20.57 4.54 4.58
C GLU A 186 -19.24 3.83 4.36
N ARG A 187 -19.09 2.59 4.86
CA ARG A 187 -17.86 1.80 4.73
C ARG A 187 -17.65 1.28 3.33
N GLU A 188 -18.69 1.26 2.51
CA GLU A 188 -18.65 0.86 1.11
C GLU A 188 -18.58 2.08 0.17
N ARG A 189 -18.54 3.31 0.71
CA ARG A 189 -18.52 4.52 -0.14
C ARG A 189 -17.12 4.85 -0.64
N PRO A 190 -17.01 5.41 -1.86
CA PRO A 190 -15.73 5.81 -2.42
C PRO A 190 -15.12 6.97 -1.63
N VAL A 191 -13.79 6.99 -1.62
CA VAL A 191 -13.02 8.17 -1.22
C VAL A 191 -13.35 9.33 -2.14
N SER A 192 -13.65 10.50 -1.59
CA SER A 192 -14.04 11.69 -2.32
C SER A 192 -12.89 12.69 -2.37
N ALA A 193 -12.64 13.23 -3.56
CA ALA A 193 -11.62 14.25 -3.74
C ALA A 193 -11.96 15.52 -2.95
N GLY A 194 -10.95 16.13 -2.30
CA GLY A 194 -11.08 17.33 -1.47
C GLY A 194 -11.73 17.09 -0.10
N GLN A 195 -12.15 15.86 0.21
CA GLN A 195 -12.70 15.51 1.52
C GLN A 195 -11.56 15.15 2.50
N SER A 196 -11.70 15.61 3.73
CA SER A 196 -10.86 15.17 4.86
C SER A 196 -11.48 13.94 5.53
N TYR A 197 -10.63 12.98 5.87
CA TYR A 197 -10.99 11.76 6.58
C TYR A 197 -10.17 11.65 7.86
N ARG A 198 -10.83 11.48 9.01
CA ARG A 198 -10.17 11.23 10.29
C ARG A 198 -9.87 9.75 10.43
N PHE A 199 -8.61 9.37 10.31
CA PHE A 199 -8.15 8.02 10.57
C PHE A 199 -7.94 7.82 12.07
N LYS A 200 -8.32 6.65 12.56
CA LYS A 200 -7.92 6.13 13.86
C LYS A 200 -7.56 4.65 13.70
N ILE A 201 -6.36 4.29 14.12
CA ILE A 201 -5.88 2.90 14.09
C ILE A 201 -5.33 2.56 15.46
N GLU A 202 -5.80 1.46 16.05
CA GLU A 202 -5.46 1.07 17.42
C GLU A 202 -4.94 -0.36 17.48
N ARG A 203 -3.89 -0.57 18.26
CA ARG A 203 -3.51 -1.88 18.82
C ARG A 203 -3.39 -1.74 20.32
N ALA A 204 -4.30 -2.37 21.06
CA ALA A 204 -4.40 -2.21 22.51
C ALA A 204 -3.91 -3.43 23.29
N ASP A 205 -3.90 -4.61 22.67
CA ASP A 205 -3.62 -5.90 23.33
C ASP A 205 -2.39 -6.63 22.76
N GLY A 206 -1.60 -5.91 21.97
CA GLY A 206 -0.40 -6.41 21.30
C GLY A 206 -0.63 -7.19 20.01
N LYS A 207 -1.87 -7.43 19.59
CA LYS A 207 -2.15 -8.29 18.43
C LYS A 207 -3.37 -7.93 17.58
N THR A 208 -4.34 -7.21 18.13
CA THR A 208 -5.55 -6.84 17.41
C THR A 208 -5.44 -5.41 16.90
N ILE A 209 -5.58 -5.24 15.58
CA ILE A 209 -5.64 -3.95 14.90
C ILE A 209 -7.10 -3.61 14.67
N VAL A 210 -7.52 -2.46 15.18
CA VAL A 210 -8.83 -1.86 14.90
C VAL A 210 -8.61 -0.62 14.06
N TRP A 211 -9.21 -0.56 12.88
CA TRP A 211 -9.10 0.58 11.96
C TRP A 211 -10.47 1.23 11.76
N SER A 212 -10.53 2.54 12.03
CA SER A 212 -11.72 3.36 11.88
C SER A 212 -11.46 4.60 11.02
N ILE A 213 -12.49 5.03 10.28
CA ILE A 213 -12.53 6.29 9.54
C ILE A 213 -13.73 7.10 10.03
N ASN A 214 -13.53 8.37 10.37
CA ASN A 214 -14.58 9.27 10.86
C ASN A 214 -15.37 8.71 12.07
N GLY A 215 -14.70 7.90 12.89
CA GLY A 215 -15.29 7.25 14.07
C GLY A 215 -15.98 5.92 13.80
N VAL A 216 -16.01 5.46 12.55
CA VAL A 216 -16.71 4.23 12.13
C VAL A 216 -15.68 3.14 11.90
N GLU A 217 -15.89 1.96 12.50
CA GLU A 217 -14.98 0.82 12.37
C GLU A 217 -15.15 0.13 11.01
N TYR A 218 -14.05 0.03 10.27
CA TYR A 218 -13.99 -0.65 8.98
C TYR A 218 -13.54 -2.10 9.17
N PHE A 219 -12.43 -2.28 9.91
CA PHE A 219 -11.85 -3.60 10.12
C PHE A 219 -11.36 -3.78 11.54
N THR A 220 -11.52 -5.01 12.02
CA THR A 220 -10.83 -5.55 13.19
C THR A 220 -10.07 -6.81 12.75
N PHE A 221 -8.76 -6.81 12.92
CA PHE A 221 -7.87 -7.91 12.54
C PHE A 221 -7.07 -8.39 13.74
N THR A 222 -7.23 -9.66 14.13
CA THR A 222 -6.45 -10.26 15.22
C THR A 222 -5.36 -11.15 14.63
N ASP A 223 -4.11 -10.73 14.78
CA ASP A 223 -2.96 -11.46 14.27
C ASP A 223 -2.49 -12.51 15.29
N PRO A 224 -2.49 -13.82 14.96
CA PRO A 224 -1.92 -14.83 15.86
C PRO A 224 -0.39 -14.70 16.01
N GLU A 225 0.29 -14.04 15.07
CA GLU A 225 1.73 -13.81 15.05
C GLU A 225 2.02 -12.33 14.73
N PRO A 226 1.73 -11.41 15.69
CA PRO A 226 1.74 -9.98 15.43
C PRO A 226 3.12 -9.47 15.02
N LEU A 227 3.14 -8.54 14.08
CA LEU A 227 4.35 -7.78 13.72
C LEU A 227 4.74 -6.90 14.92
N ALA A 228 5.69 -7.39 15.70
CA ALA A 228 6.14 -6.77 16.94
C ALA A 228 7.63 -7.04 17.19
N GLY A 229 8.26 -6.17 17.97
CA GLY A 229 9.69 -6.22 18.25
C GLY A 229 10.55 -5.50 17.20
N PRO A 230 11.89 -5.65 17.26
CA PRO A 230 12.81 -4.93 16.39
C PRO A 230 12.46 -5.10 14.91
N GLY A 231 12.28 -3.97 14.20
CA GLY A 231 11.86 -3.95 12.80
C GLY A 231 10.34 -3.89 12.59
N HIS A 232 9.55 -3.80 13.66
CA HIS A 232 8.10 -3.64 13.63
C HIS A 232 7.64 -2.54 14.61
N GLU A 233 8.34 -1.41 14.57
CA GLU A 233 8.24 -0.32 15.53
C GLU A 233 7.96 1.02 14.84
N HIS A 234 7.65 1.06 13.54
CA HIS A 234 7.50 2.32 12.81
C HIS A 234 6.13 2.49 12.16
N PHE A 235 5.71 3.76 12.07
CA PHE A 235 4.55 4.21 11.31
C PHE A 235 5.02 4.87 10.02
N GLY A 236 4.29 4.72 8.93
CA GLY A 236 4.58 5.41 7.68
C GLY A 236 3.32 5.85 6.94
N PHE A 237 3.42 6.98 6.26
CA PHE A 237 2.47 7.32 5.20
C PHE A 237 2.94 6.75 3.88
N ASN A 238 2.01 6.34 3.03
CA ASN A 238 2.33 5.79 1.73
C ASN A 238 1.44 6.40 0.63
N ASP A 239 1.91 6.31 -0.61
CA ASP A 239 1.26 6.81 -1.81
C ASP A 239 1.66 5.95 -3.01
N TRP A 240 0.72 5.82 -3.95
CA TRP A 240 0.98 5.23 -5.25
C TRP A 240 1.33 6.29 -6.31
N GLU A 241 0.35 7.02 -6.83
CA GLU A 241 0.53 7.90 -8.00
C GLU A 241 -0.07 9.30 -7.82
N VAL A 242 -1.23 9.41 -7.18
CA VAL A 242 -2.00 10.65 -7.17
C VAL A 242 -1.71 11.48 -5.93
N PRO A 243 -1.93 12.81 -5.96
CA PRO A 243 -1.62 13.63 -4.80
C PRO A 243 -2.52 13.28 -3.61
N VAL A 244 -1.88 13.16 -2.45
CA VAL A 244 -2.52 12.97 -1.14
C VAL A 244 -1.83 13.86 -0.13
N CYS A 245 -2.54 14.28 0.91
CA CYS A 245 -1.96 15.00 2.04
C CYS A 245 -2.44 14.42 3.36
N PHE A 246 -1.62 14.60 4.40
CA PHE A 246 -1.85 14.13 5.75
C PHE A 246 -1.55 15.25 6.74
N ASP A 247 -2.29 15.27 7.84
CA ASP A 247 -2.19 16.31 8.85
C ASP A 247 -2.53 15.80 10.26
N ASN A 248 -2.22 16.58 11.29
CA ASN A 248 -2.64 16.36 12.68
C ASN A 248 -2.36 14.94 13.20
N LEU A 249 -1.15 14.43 12.93
CA LEU A 249 -0.73 13.12 13.40
C LEU A 249 -0.59 13.14 14.92
N LYS A 250 -1.19 12.15 15.57
CA LYS A 250 -1.06 11.88 17.00
C LYS A 250 -0.81 10.40 17.23
N VAL A 251 0.20 10.10 18.04
CA VAL A 251 0.50 8.76 18.51
C VAL A 251 0.37 8.76 20.03
N THR A 252 -0.51 7.90 20.55
CA THR A 252 -0.76 7.73 21.98
C THR A 252 -0.39 6.31 22.39
N PRO A 253 0.60 6.10 23.27
CA PRO A 253 0.83 4.79 23.89
C PRO A 253 -0.40 4.30 24.67
N LEU A 254 -0.71 3.00 24.59
CA LEU A 254 -1.84 2.35 25.26
C LEU A 254 -1.41 1.30 26.29
#